data_AF-A0A6H1ZJA5-F1
#
_entry.id   AF-A0A6H1ZJA5-F1
#
_cell.length_a   1.000
_cell.length_b   1.000
_cell.length_c   1.000
_cell.angle_alpha   90.00
_cell.angle_beta   90.00
_cell.angle_gamma   90.00
#
_symmetry.space_group_name_H-M   'P 1'
#
loop_
_entity.id
_entity.type
_entity.pdbx_description
1 polymer ?
#
loop_
_entity_poly.entity_id
_entity_poly.type
_entity_poly.pdbx_seq_one_letter_code
_entity_poly.pdbx_strand_id
1 'polypeptide(L)' 'MNQGKDILQKLLDIEMGRLEVAVRIEKKRNIVFPETTIIIRDIQKLQGAIEKTQAGTPVPPGGDGDEGAVSMEDF' A
#
# COMPACT_ATOMS: atom_id res chain seq x y z
N MET A 1 18.45 7.05 14.68
CA MET A 1 17.84 7.54 13.43
C MET A 1 16.96 6.43 12.88
N ASN A 2 15.67 6.67 12.64
CA ASN A 2 14.73 5.66 12.15
C ASN A 2 14.76 5.61 10.60
N GLN A 3 15.88 5.15 10.04
CA GLN A 3 16.11 5.10 8.58
C GLN A 3 14.96 4.41 7.82
N GLY A 4 14.35 3.37 8.41
CA GLY A 4 13.19 2.69 7.82
C GLY A 4 11.95 3.59 7.68
N LYS A 5 11.65 4.40 8.71
CA LYS A 5 10.53 5.36 8.67
C LYS A 5 10.77 6.44 7.60
N ASP A 6 11.99 6.94 7.51
CA ASP A 6 12.34 8.00 6.55
C ASP A 6 12.18 7.51 5.10
N ILE A 7 12.49 6.24 4.84
CA ILE A 7 12.28 5.62 3.52
C ILE A 7 10.78 5.45 3.24
N LEU A 8 10.01 4.91 4.19
CA LEU A 8 8.58 4.72 4.01
C LEU A 8 7.85 6.05 3.75
N GLN A 9 8.25 7.12 4.45
CA GLN A 9 7.69 8.45 4.22
C GLN A 9 8.01 8.96 2.80
N LYS A 10 9.27 8.81 2.35
CA LYS A 10 9.65 9.20 0.99
C LYS A 10 8.87 8.44 -0.08
N LEU A 11 8.64 7.14 0.12
CA LEU A 11 7.83 6.33 -0.79
C LEU A 11 6.38 6.80 -0.81
N LEU A 12 5.80 7.12 0.36
CA LEU A 12 4.44 7.65 0.47
C LEU A 12 4.30 8.96 -0.30
N ASP A 13 5.26 9.88 -0.15
CA ASP A 13 5.25 11.17 -0.84
C ASP A 13 5.31 10.98 -2.37
N ILE A 14 6.08 10.00 -2.86
CA ILE A 14 6.15 9.64 -4.28
C ILE A 14 4.80 9.11 -4.78
N GLU A 15 4.19 8.16 -4.07
CA GLU A 15 2.92 7.57 -4.50
C GLU A 15 1.77 8.59 -4.49
N MET A 16 1.76 9.52 -3.52
CA MET A 16 0.82 10.64 -3.51
C MET A 16 0.99 11.53 -4.75
N GLY A 17 2.22 11.83 -5.16
CA GLY A 17 2.49 12.56 -6.39
C GLY A 17 2.05 11.80 -7.65
N ARG A 18 2.27 10.48 -7.70
CA ARG A 18 1.78 9.62 -8.80
C ARG A 18 0.26 9.65 -8.89
N LEU A 19 -0.45 9.56 -7.76
CA LEU A 19 -1.91 9.61 -7.72
C LEU A 19 -2.45 10.94 -8.24
N GLU A 20 -1.86 12.06 -7.84
CA GLU A 20 -2.29 13.39 -8.29
C GLU A 20 -2.20 13.53 -9.82
N VAL A 21 -1.08 13.07 -10.40
CA VAL A 21 -0.86 13.09 -11.84
C VAL A 21 -1.85 12.17 -12.56
N ALA A 22 -2.04 10.94 -12.05
CA ALA A 22 -2.98 9.98 -12.63
C ALA A 22 -4.41 10.55 -12.68
N VAL A 23 -4.92 11.05 -11.56
CA VAL A 23 -6.26 11.65 -11.45
C VAL A 23 -6.41 12.85 -12.39
N ARG A 24 -5.36 13.67 -12.53
CA ARG A 24 -5.38 14.82 -13.46
C ARG A 24 -5.52 14.37 -14.91
N ILE A 25 -4.81 13.32 -15.31
CA ILE A 25 -4.88 12.77 -16.67
C ILE A 25 -6.23 12.11 -16.92
N GLU A 26 -6.71 11.28 -15.99
CA GLU A 26 -8.02 10.62 -16.05
C GLU A 26 -9.15 11.63 -16.27
N LYS A 27 -9.19 12.69 -15.45
CA LYS A 27 -10.16 13.78 -15.60
C LYS A 27 -10.06 14.48 -16.95
N LYS A 28 -8.83 14.78 -17.40
CA LYS A 28 -8.60 15.46 -18.69
C LYS A 28 -9.02 14.60 -19.90
N ARG A 29 -8.89 13.28 -19.78
CA ARG A 29 -9.12 12.33 -20.87
C ARG A 29 -10.47 11.61 -20.78
N ASN A 30 -11.20 11.78 -19.68
CA ASN A 30 -12.44 11.08 -19.36
C ASN A 30 -12.31 9.55 -19.46
N ILE A 31 -11.23 9.02 -18.86
CA ILE A 31 -10.92 7.59 -18.77
C ILE A 31 -10.48 7.25 -17.34
N VAL A 32 -10.46 5.96 -17.01
CA VAL A 32 -9.93 5.45 -15.74
C VAL A 32 -8.79 4.48 -16.03
N PHE A 33 -7.67 4.64 -15.34
CA PHE A 33 -6.53 3.74 -15.42
C PHE A 33 -6.60 2.71 -14.29
N PRO A 34 -6.45 1.41 -14.58
CA PRO A 34 -6.31 0.38 -13.54
C PRO A 34 -5.16 0.65 -12.55
N GLU A 35 -4.09 1.28 -13.03
CA GLU A 35 -2.91 1.67 -12.22
C GLU A 35 -3.28 2.60 -11.04
N THR A 36 -4.30 3.45 -11.18
CA THR A 36 -4.76 4.34 -10.10
C THR A 36 -5.20 3.55 -8.87
N THR A 37 -5.83 2.38 -9.06
CA THR A 37 -6.20 1.48 -7.96
C THR A 37 -4.98 0.88 -7.26
N ILE A 38 -3.91 0.58 -8.01
CA ILE A 38 -2.66 0.06 -7.45
C ILE A 38 -1.96 1.12 -6.61
N ILE A 39 -1.85 2.36 -7.13
CA ILE A 39 -1.27 3.49 -6.39
C ILE A 39 -2.02 3.73 -5.07
N ILE A 40 -3.37 3.71 -5.08
CA ILE A 40 -4.17 3.87 -3.86
C ILE A 40 -3.88 2.75 -2.85
N ARG A 41 -3.78 1.50 -3.31
CA ARG A 41 -3.45 0.37 -2.45
C ARG A 41 -2.06 0.52 -1.83
N ASP A 42 -1.09 0.99 -2.59
CA ASP A 42 0.28 1.16 -2.12
C ASP A 42 0.39 2.30 -1.09
N ILE A 43 -0.33 3.41 -1.30
CA ILE A 43 -0.48 4.49 -0.31
C ILE A 43 -1.02 3.94 1.02
N GLN A 44 -2.10 3.14 0.97
CA GLN A 44 -2.70 2.55 2.17
C GLN A 44 -1.71 1.62 2.90
N LYS A 45 -0.96 0.80 2.16
CA LYS A 45 0.08 -0.08 2.73
C LYS A 45 1.19 0.71 3.40
N LEU A 46 1.67 1.78 2.76
CA LEU A 46 2.74 2.64 3.28
C LEU A 46 2.31 3.37 4.55
N GLN A 47 1.09 3.93 4.58
CA GLN A 47 0.51 4.55 5.77
C GLN A 47 0.46 3.56 6.94
N GLY A 48 -0.07 2.36 6.70
CA GLY A 48 -0.12 1.31 7.73
C GLY A 48 1.27 0.87 8.21
N ALA A 49 2.27 0.81 7.33
CA ALA A 49 3.64 0.48 7.72
C ALA A 49 4.29 1.57 8.58
N ILE A 50 4.03 2.86 8.25
CA ILE A 50 4.51 4.00 9.03
C ILE A 50 3.90 4.00 10.43
N GLU A 51 2.60 3.73 10.54
CA GLU A 51 1.89 3.64 11.83
C GLU A 51 2.42 2.51 12.70
N LYS A 52 2.62 1.30 12.14
CA LYS A 52 3.20 0.16 12.87
C LYS A 52 4.61 0.45 13.39
N THR A 53 5.42 1.15 12.59
CA THR A 53 6.75 1.61 12.99
C THR A 53 6.69 2.59 14.17
N GLN A 54 5.62 3.37 14.31
CA GLN A 54 5.40 4.26 15.47
C GLN A 54 4.91 3.50 16.71
N ALA A 55 4.12 2.45 16.53
CA ALA A 55 3.57 1.64 17.61
C ALA A 55 4.57 0.62 18.20
N GLY A 56 5.83 0.58 17.73
CA GLY A 56 6.85 -0.36 18.19
C GLY A 56 6.56 -1.83 17.83
N THR A 57 5.58 -2.07 16.95
CA THR A 57 5.24 -3.40 16.47
C THR A 57 6.11 -3.72 15.25
N PRO A 58 6.89 -4.81 15.26
CA PRO A 58 7.68 -5.19 14.09
C PRO A 58 6.72 -5.43 12.91
N VAL A 59 6.97 -4.76 11.79
CA VAL A 59 6.28 -5.09 10.54
C VAL A 59 6.80 -6.45 10.11
N PRO A 60 5.97 -7.51 10.07
CA PRO A 60 6.42 -8.81 9.61
C PRO A 60 6.85 -8.68 8.13
N PRO A 61 8.01 -9.26 7.76
CA PRO A 61 8.46 -9.24 6.38
C PRO A 61 7.49 -10.06 5.53
N GLY A 62 6.85 -9.42 4.55
CA GLY A 62 6.21 -10.04 3.38
C GLY A 62 5.33 -11.27 3.64
N GLY A 63 4.07 -11.05 4.02
CA GLY A 63 3.02 -12.03 3.79
C GLY A 63 2.36 -11.75 2.44
N ASP A 64 2.98 -12.21 1.35
CA ASP A 64 2.24 -12.47 0.12
C ASP A 64 1.26 -13.59 0.47
N GLY A 65 -0.03 -13.27 0.54
CA GLY A 65 -1.05 -14.25 0.89
C GLY A 65 -1.18 -15.32 -0.19
N ASP A 66 -1.35 -16.59 0.23
CA ASP A 66 -2.23 -17.51 -0.48
C ASP A 66 -2.70 -18.68 0.40
N GLU A 67 -4.04 -18.76 0.50
CA GLU A 67 -4.92 -19.93 0.62
C GLU A 67 -4.80 -20.97 1.77
N GLY A 68 -5.86 -21.00 2.60
CA GLY A 68 -6.72 -22.19 2.63
C GLY A 68 -6.53 -23.21 3.75
N ALA A 69 -6.75 -22.83 5.01
CA ALA A 69 -7.09 -23.82 6.04
C ALA A 69 -8.57 -24.22 5.91
N VAL A 70 -8.88 -25.15 4.99
CA VAL A 70 -10.12 -25.93 5.05
C VAL A 70 -9.99 -26.93 6.20
N SER A 71 -10.73 -26.71 7.29
CA SER A 71 -10.92 -27.71 8.33
C SER A 71 -11.85 -28.80 7.79
N MET A 72 -11.28 -29.99 7.54
CA MET A 72 -12.02 -31.20 7.20
C MET A 72 -12.61 -31.80 8.50
N GLU A 73 -13.62 -31.13 9.05
CA GLU A 73 -14.49 -31.69 10.09
C GLU A 73 -15.90 -31.71 9.50
N ASP A 74 -16.16 -32.68 8.63
CA ASP A 74 -17.49 -33.21 8.31
C ASP A 74 -17.30 -34.36 7.31
N PHE A 75 -16.99 -35.55 7.84
CA PHE A 75 -17.19 -36.85 7.19
C PHE A 75 -18.17 -37.67 8.02
#